data_AF-A0A2V8DG93-F1
#
_entry.id   AF-A0A2V8DG93-F1
#
_cell.length_a   1.000
_cell.length_b   1.000
_cell.length_c   1.000
_cell.angle_alpha   90.00
_cell.angle_beta   90.00
_cell.angle_gamma   90.00
#
_symmetry.space_group_name_H-M   'P 1'
#
loop_
_entity.id
_entity.type
_entity.pdbx_description
1 polymer ?
#
loop_
_entity_poly.entity_id
_entity_poly.type
_entity_poly.pdbx_seq_one_letter_code
_entity_poly.pdbx_strand_id
1 'polypeptide(L)' 'MPSREGISGVFRRALFWTDDRATLPYDLWVIAILAFVWLTPPDWLSDPMAQGSGLIGWIAQFTIHN' A
#
# COMPACT_ATOMS: atom_id res chain seq x y z
N MET A 1 17.70 20.55 20.06
CA MET A 1 16.28 20.16 19.84
C MET A 1 16.32 18.82 19.11
N PRO A 2 15.68 17.74 19.58
CA PRO A 2 15.77 16.45 18.91
C PRO A 2 15.03 16.54 17.56
N SER A 3 15.75 16.30 16.47
CA SER A 3 15.21 16.33 15.11
C SER A 3 14.12 15.27 14.99
N ARG A 4 12.89 15.71 14.69
CA ARG A 4 11.74 14.83 14.43
C ARG A 4 11.76 14.29 12.98
N GLU A 5 12.92 14.26 12.35
CA GLU A 5 13.12 13.89 10.94
C GLU A 5 13.49 12.41 10.75
N GLY A 6 13.31 11.60 11.78
CA GLY A 6 13.59 10.16 11.71
C GLY A 6 12.42 9.35 11.15
N ILE A 7 12.75 8.13 10.70
CA ILE A 7 11.81 7.08 10.27
C ILE A 7 10.70 6.87 11.33
N SER A 8 11.04 6.96 12.62
CA SER A 8 10.08 6.89 13.74
C SER A 8 9.02 8.01 13.71
N GLY A 9 9.40 9.23 13.32
CA GLY A 9 8.45 10.36 13.19
C GLY A 9 7.52 10.20 12.01
N VAL A 10 8.03 9.64 10.91
CA VAL A 10 7.27 9.30 9.71
C VAL A 10 6.22 8.22 10.00
N PHE A 11 6.60 7.12 10.67
CA PHE A 11 5.65 6.08 11.08
C PHE A 11 4.57 6.57 12.05
N ARG A 12 4.93 7.44 13.01
CA ARG A 12 3.94 8.05 13.91
C ARG A 12 2.92 8.89 13.18
N ARG A 13 3.35 9.72 12.22
CA ARG A 13 2.43 10.52 11.40
C ARG A 13 1.49 9.66 10.56
N ALA A 14 2.01 8.54 10.03
CA ALA A 14 1.23 7.56 9.29
C ALA A 14 0.15 6.87 10.17
N LEU A 15 0.57 6.33 11.31
CA LEU A 15 -0.30 5.53 12.20
C LEU A 15 -1.34 6.38 12.92
N PHE A 16 -1.00 7.63 13.25
CA PHE A 16 -1.90 8.57 13.92
C PHE A 16 -2.58 9.54 12.95
N TRP A 17 -2.45 9.31 11.64
CA TRP A 17 -3.09 10.10 10.59
C TRP A 17 -3.04 11.62 10.87
N THR A 18 -1.84 12.10 11.20
CA THR A 18 -1.65 13.45 11.74
C THR A 18 -1.60 14.52 10.65
N ASP A 19 -1.48 14.11 9.38
CA ASP A 19 -1.48 15.00 8.23
C ASP A 19 -2.91 15.40 7.83
N ASP A 20 -3.11 16.68 7.53
CA ASP A 20 -4.41 17.21 7.11
C ASP A 20 -4.90 16.55 5.80
N ARG A 21 -6.23 16.47 5.65
CA ARG A 21 -6.87 15.95 4.43
C ARG A 21 -6.52 16.85 3.23
N ALA A 22 -6.34 16.26 2.05
CA ALA A 22 -5.95 16.94 0.80
C ALA A 22 -4.55 17.60 0.85
N THR A 23 -3.62 16.99 1.58
CA THR A 23 -2.20 17.38 1.58
C THR A 23 -1.34 16.31 0.89
N LEU A 24 -0.20 16.71 0.29
CA LEU A 24 0.73 15.76 -0.34
C LEU A 24 1.17 14.61 0.60
N PRO A 25 1.45 14.84 1.90
CA PRO A 25 1.79 13.74 2.80
C PRO A 25 0.64 12.77 3.04
N TYR A 26 -0.60 13.27 3.09
CA TYR A 26 -1.80 12.43 3.19
C TYR A 26 -1.91 11.52 1.96
N ASP A 27 -1.74 12.08 0.76
CA ASP A 27 -1.85 11.31 -0.49
C ASP A 27 -0.77 10.22 -0.59
N LEU A 28 0.44 10.47 -0.10
CA LEU A 28 1.50 9.47 -0.01
C LEU A 28 1.11 8.28 0.90
N TRP A 29 0.43 8.54 2.02
CA TRP A 29 -0.06 7.47 2.89
C TRP A 29 -1.18 6.66 2.24
N VAL A 30 -2.10 7.34 1.53
CA VAL A 30 -3.15 6.66 0.76
C VAL A 30 -2.54 5.75 -0.30
N ILE A 31 -1.58 6.25 -1.07
CA ILE A 31 -0.88 5.46 -2.10
C ILE A 31 -0.17 4.26 -1.45
N ALA A 32 0.48 4.43 -0.30
CA ALA A 32 1.14 3.33 0.41
C ALA A 32 0.16 2.22 0.83
N ILE A 33 -1.02 2.60 1.35
CA ILE A 33 -2.06 1.63 1.75
C ILE A 33 -2.67 0.96 0.52
N LEU A 34 -2.96 1.70 -0.54
CA LEU A 34 -3.47 1.14 -1.79
C LEU A 34 -2.46 0.17 -2.41
N ALA A 35 -1.18 0.53 -2.44
CA ALA A 35 -0.12 -0.34 -2.90
C ALA A 35 -0.03 -1.61 -2.05
N PHE A 36 -0.15 -1.51 -0.72
CA PHE A 36 -0.20 -2.68 0.16
C PHE A 36 -1.40 -3.59 -0.14
N VAL A 37 -2.60 -3.02 -0.28
CA VAL A 37 -3.81 -3.78 -0.63
C VAL A 37 -3.66 -4.46 -1.98
N TRP A 38 -3.07 -3.78 -2.95
CA TRP A 38 -2.94 -4.27 -4.32
C TRP A 38 -1.81 -5.29 -4.49
N LEU A 39 -0.73 -5.14 -3.70
CA LEU A 39 0.39 -6.08 -3.66
C LEU A 39 0.03 -7.35 -2.89
N THR A 40 -0.85 -7.26 -1.89
CA THR A 40 -1.32 -8.42 -1.13
C THR A 40 -2.19 -9.29 -2.05
N PRO A 41 -1.71 -10.48 -2.49
CA PRO A 41 -2.47 -11.35 -3.36
C PRO A 41 -3.74 -11.80 -2.63
N PRO A 42 -4.91 -11.77 -3.28
CA PRO A 42 -6.15 -12.19 -2.65
C PRO A 42 -6.13 -13.67 -2.24
N ASP A 43 -5.27 -14.48 -2.88
CA ASP A 43 -4.99 -15.87 -2.52
C ASP A 43 -4.47 -16.03 -1.08
N TRP A 44 -3.81 -15.01 -0.51
CA TRP A 44 -3.32 -15.07 0.88
C TRP A 44 -4.45 -15.09 1.90
N LEU A 45 -5.62 -14.54 1.54
CA LEU A 45 -6.79 -14.55 2.40
C LEU A 45 -7.60 -15.86 2.27
N SER A 46 -7.23 -16.76 1.36
CA SER A 46 -7.99 -17.98 1.03
C SER A 46 -9.48 -17.68 0.81
N ASP A 47 -9.78 -16.55 0.20
CA ASP A 47 -11.16 -16.11 -0.03
C ASP A 47 -11.74 -16.85 -1.26
N PRO A 48 -12.73 -17.74 -1.10
CA PRO A 48 -13.37 -18.43 -2.23
C PRO A 48 -14.11 -17.47 -3.19
N MET A 49 -14.27 -16.21 -2.81
CA MET A 49 -14.89 -15.17 -3.61
C MET A 49 -13.88 -14.30 -4.38
N ALA A 50 -12.58 -14.50 -4.16
CA ALA A 50 -11.51 -13.85 -4.92
C ALA A 50 -11.40 -14.44 -6.33
N GLN A 51 -12.30 -14.04 -7.21
CA GLN A 51 -12.21 -14.34 -8.64
C GLN A 51 -11.40 -13.25 -9.32
N GLY A 52 -10.08 -13.44 -9.40
CA GLY A 52 -9.18 -12.58 -10.16
C GLY A 52 -7.73 -12.74 -9.74
N SER A 53 -6.85 -12.92 -10.72
CA SER A 53 -5.41 -12.76 -10.51
C SER A 53 -5.20 -11.38 -9.89
N GLY A 54 -4.62 -11.33 -8.69
CA GLY A 54 -4.10 -10.09 -8.15
C GLY A 54 -3.14 -9.45 -9.15
N LEU A 55 -2.69 -8.25 -8.88
CA LEU A 55 -1.84 -7.52 -9.81
C LEU A 55 -0.51 -8.22 -10.15
N ILE A 56 0.06 -8.94 -9.18
CA ILE A 56 1.19 -9.85 -9.45
C ILE A 56 0.81 -10.94 -10.47
N GLY A 57 -0.41 -11.47 -10.38
CA GLY A 57 -0.92 -12.43 -11.35
C GLY A 57 -1.15 -11.81 -12.74
N TRP A 58 -1.54 -10.54 -12.85
CA TRP A 58 -1.58 -9.81 -14.13
C TRP A 58 -0.19 -9.63 -14.74
N ILE A 59 0.80 -9.23 -13.94
CA ILE A 59 2.19 -9.10 -14.40
C ILE A 59 2.74 -10.46 -14.84
N ALA A 60 2.54 -11.51 -14.03
CA ALA A 60 2.96 -12.87 -14.37
C ALA A 60 2.29 -13.38 -15.65
N GLN A 61 1.00 -13.15 -15.82
CA GLN A 61 0.25 -13.52 -17.03
C GLN A 61 0.79 -12.78 -18.27
N PHE A 62 1.05 -11.48 -18.15
CA PHE A 62 1.60 -10.68 -19.24
C PHE A 62 3.01 -11.11 -19.63
N THR A 63 3.87 -11.46 -18.67
CA THR A 63 5.23 -11.97 -18.94
C THR A 63 5.24 -13.36 -19.58
N ILE A 64 4.29 -14.25 -19.25
CA ILE A 64 4.23 -15.61 -19.83
C ILE A 64 3.71 -15.58 -21.29
N HIS A 65 3.00 -14.52 -21.69
CA HIS A 65 2.35 -14.42 -23.01
C HIS A 65 3.13 -13.60 -24.05
N ASN A 66 4.39 -13.21 -23.76
CA ASN A 66 5.31 -12.51 -24.66
C ASN A 66 6.58 -13.32 -24.87
#